data_AF-A0A0C3PNZ6-F1
#
_entry.id   AF-A0A0C3PNZ6-F1
#
_cell.length_a   1.000
_cell.length_b   1.000
_cell.length_c   1.000
_cell.angle_alpha   90.00
_cell.angle_beta   90.00
_cell.angle_gamma   90.00
#
_symmetry.space_group_name_H-M   'P 1'
#
loop_
_entity.id
_entity.type
_entity.pdbx_description
1 polymer ?
#
loop_
_entity_poly.entity_id
_entity_poly.type
_entity_poly.pdbx_seq_one_letter_code
_entity_poly.pdbx_strand_id
1 'polypeptide(L)'
;EEGIDKLRAFIPDTTLVAALDVVDRDRVLRYKTTWGRCHYEVFGSTSTHYTVFPQLGFSAKVFCYCTCPAFAFAVLVSNSHLMCKHVLAVCLAEQLSKCIERTVTDEEFVARTTAYL
;
A
#
# COMPACT_ATOMS: atom_id res chain seq x y z
N GLU A 1 -15.85 0.15 -16.44
CA GLU A 1 -16.56 -0.88 -15.65
C GLU A 1 -15.88 -2.25 -15.78
N GLU A 2 -15.58 -2.71 -16.99
CA GLU A 2 -14.91 -4.00 -17.26
C GLU A 2 -13.62 -4.32 -16.45
N GLY A 3 -12.83 -3.30 -16.11
CA GLY A 3 -11.61 -3.48 -15.31
C GLY A 3 -11.88 -3.80 -13.82
N ILE A 4 -12.96 -3.26 -13.27
CA ILE A 4 -13.35 -3.49 -11.86
C ILE A 4 -13.89 -4.92 -11.73
N ASP A 5 -14.68 -5.38 -12.69
CA ASP A 5 -15.24 -6.73 -12.68
C ASP A 5 -14.16 -7.82 -12.77
N LYS A 6 -13.08 -7.56 -13.51
CA LYS A 6 -11.90 -8.43 -13.51
C LYS A 6 -11.19 -8.47 -12.16
N LEU A 7 -11.12 -7.35 -11.43
CA LEU A 7 -10.51 -7.30 -10.09
C LEU A 7 -11.36 -8.03 -9.05
N ARG A 8 -12.69 -7.96 -9.15
CA ARG A 8 -13.62 -8.70 -8.29
C ARG A 8 -13.44 -10.23 -8.36
N ALA A 9 -12.96 -10.74 -9.48
CA ALA A 9 -12.69 -12.17 -9.64
C ALA A 9 -11.53 -12.67 -8.76
N PHE A 10 -10.61 -11.78 -8.34
CA PHE A 10 -9.41 -12.15 -7.59
C PHE A 10 -9.35 -11.57 -6.18
N ILE A 11 -10.15 -10.54 -5.89
CA ILE A 11 -10.09 -9.78 -4.65
C ILE A 11 -11.51 -9.65 -4.11
N PRO A 12 -11.75 -9.90 -2.80
CA PRO A 12 -13.07 -9.74 -2.24
C PRO A 12 -13.60 -8.31 -2.41
N ASP A 13 -14.90 -8.20 -2.69
CA ASP A 13 -15.57 -6.91 -2.93
C ASP A 13 -15.35 -5.91 -1.81
N THR A 14 -15.37 -6.37 -0.55
CA THR A 14 -15.15 -5.51 0.62
C THR A 14 -13.74 -4.89 0.62
N THR A 15 -12.73 -5.63 0.16
CA THR A 15 -11.35 -5.15 0.06
C THR A 15 -11.19 -4.21 -1.12
N LEU A 16 -11.83 -4.51 -2.25
CA LEU A 16 -11.79 -3.68 -3.45
C LEU A 16 -12.44 -2.32 -3.23
N VAL A 17 -13.67 -2.29 -2.70
CA VAL A 17 -14.39 -1.05 -2.40
C VAL A 17 -13.62 -0.22 -1.36
N ALA A 18 -13.07 -0.86 -0.33
CA ALA A 18 -12.28 -0.16 0.68
C ALA A 18 -10.96 0.39 0.14
N ALA A 19 -10.34 -0.27 -0.85
CA ALA A 19 -9.16 0.26 -1.53
C ALA A 19 -9.50 1.45 -2.42
N LEU A 20 -10.60 1.39 -3.16
CA LEU A 20 -11.07 2.50 -3.98
C LEU A 20 -11.41 3.74 -3.14
N ASP A 21 -12.07 3.56 -1.99
CA ASP A 21 -12.35 4.67 -1.06
C ASP A 21 -11.08 5.38 -0.56
N VAL A 22 -9.99 4.63 -0.35
CA VAL A 22 -8.68 5.20 0.02
C VAL A 22 -8.10 6.04 -1.12
N VAL A 23 -8.19 5.53 -2.35
CA VAL A 23 -7.69 6.23 -3.56
C VAL A 23 -8.52 7.48 -3.83
N ASP A 24 -9.84 7.41 -3.71
CA ASP A 24 -10.73 8.54 -3.99
C ASP A 24 -10.64 9.67 -2.96
N ARG A 25 -10.13 9.37 -1.77
CA ARG A 25 -9.85 10.36 -0.72
C ARG A 25 -8.42 10.91 -0.76
N ASP A 26 -7.65 10.60 -1.81
CA ASP A 26 -6.24 10.99 -1.97
C ASP A 26 -5.36 10.66 -0.75
N ARG A 27 -5.64 9.52 -0.11
CA ARG A 27 -4.96 9.09 1.14
C ARG A 27 -3.71 8.26 0.91
N VAL A 28 -3.13 8.35 -0.29
CA VAL A 28 -1.92 7.62 -0.67
C VAL A 28 -0.79 8.61 -0.89
N LEU A 29 0.20 8.57 0.00
CA LEU A 29 1.44 9.33 -0.12
C LEU A 29 2.52 8.44 -0.71
N ARG A 30 3.26 8.99 -1.66
CA ARG A 30 4.47 8.38 -2.22
C ARG A 30 5.66 9.19 -1.77
N TYR A 31 6.52 8.58 -0.98
CA TYR A 31 7.77 9.19 -0.54
C TYR A 31 8.90 8.73 -1.44
N LYS A 32 9.63 9.68 -2.01
CA LYS A 32 10.80 9.42 -2.84
C LYS A 32 12.04 9.93 -2.13
N THR A 33 13.00 9.04 -1.90
CA THR A 33 14.30 9.41 -1.35
C THR A 33 15.20 9.95 -2.45
N THR A 34 16.21 10.73 -2.06
CA THR A 34 17.20 11.34 -2.97
C THR A 34 17.97 10.27 -3.77
N TRP A 35 18.15 9.07 -3.19
CA TRP A 35 18.81 7.92 -3.82
C TRP A 35 17.88 7.03 -4.66
N GLY A 36 16.66 7.50 -4.96
CA GLY A 36 15.76 6.85 -5.91
C GLY A 36 14.95 5.68 -5.37
N ARG A 37 14.99 5.40 -4.05
CA ARG A 37 14.04 4.47 -3.43
C ARG A 37 12.71 5.17 -3.16
N CYS A 38 11.63 4.40 -3.20
CA CYS A 38 10.32 4.91 -2.82
C CYS A 38 9.64 3.99 -1.81
N HIS A 39 8.87 4.60 -0.92
CA HIS A 39 7.95 3.90 -0.03
C HIS A 39 6.61 4.61 -0.05
N TYR A 40 5.55 3.88 0.25
CA TYR A 40 4.20 4.42 0.24
C TYR A 40 3.67 4.45 1.66
N GLU A 41 2.89 5.47 1.94
CA GLU A 41 2.19 5.60 3.21
C GLU A 41 0.72 5.82 2.94
N VAL A 42 -0.10 5.04 3.62
CA VAL A 42 -1.55 5.07 3.46
C VAL A 42 -2.17 5.47 4.78
N PHE A 43 -3.00 6.51 4.76
CA PHE A 43 -3.75 6.91 5.94
C PHE A 43 -4.91 5.95 6.20
N GLY A 44 -4.85 5.27 7.33
CA GLY A 44 -5.95 4.47 7.86
C GLY A 44 -7.13 5.34 8.31
N SER A 45 -8.25 4.68 8.55
CA SER A 45 -9.47 5.31 9.08
C SER A 45 -9.34 5.74 10.55
N THR A 46 -8.37 5.21 11.29
CA THR A 46 -8.16 5.43 12.74
C THR A 46 -6.96 6.33 13.05
N SER A 47 -6.63 7.27 12.16
CA SER A 47 -5.44 8.14 12.26
C SER A 47 -4.09 7.38 12.33
N THR A 48 -4.12 6.08 12.04
CA THR A 48 -2.93 5.24 11.93
C THR A 48 -2.39 5.30 10.51
N HIS A 49 -1.09 5.43 10.40
CA HIS A 49 -0.38 5.45 9.14
C HIS A 49 0.18 4.07 8.84
N TYR A 50 -0.07 3.56 7.64
CA TYR A 50 0.44 2.26 7.22
C TYR A 50 1.50 2.42 6.15
N THR A 51 2.68 1.90 6.41
CA THR A 51 3.76 1.84 5.43
C THR A 51 3.52 0.67 4.51
N VAL A 52 3.58 0.93 3.21
CA VAL A 52 3.30 -0.01 2.14
C VAL A 52 4.48 -0.06 1.19
N PHE A 53 4.90 -1.28 0.87
CA PHE A 53 5.94 -1.59 -0.09
C PHE A 53 5.31 -2.48 -1.17
N PRO A 54 4.86 -1.92 -2.30
CA PRO A 54 4.17 -2.68 -3.34
C PRO A 54 5.11 -3.63 -4.10
N GLN A 55 6.42 -3.36 -4.09
CA GLN A 55 7.45 -4.20 -4.69
C GLN A 55 8.63 -4.36 -3.74
N LEU A 56 8.80 -5.55 -3.17
CA LEU A 56 10.02 -5.96 -2.47
C LEU A 56 10.98 -6.54 -3.52
N GLY A 57 12.13 -5.88 -3.71
CA GLY A 57 13.10 -6.26 -4.75
C GLY A 57 13.61 -7.70 -4.63
N PHE A 58 13.74 -8.35 -5.80
CA PHE A 58 14.38 -9.65 -6.13
C PHE A 58 14.12 -10.85 -5.20
N SER A 59 13.38 -11.83 -5.75
CA SER A 59 13.36 -13.25 -5.34
C SER A 59 12.57 -13.64 -4.09
N ALA A 60 11.60 -12.83 -3.63
CA ALA A 60 10.68 -13.25 -2.58
C ALA A 60 9.36 -13.79 -3.15
N LYS A 61 8.86 -14.90 -2.59
CA LYS A 61 7.51 -15.47 -2.84
C LYS A 61 6.38 -14.46 -2.51
N VAL A 62 6.72 -13.40 -1.79
CA VAL A 62 5.84 -12.30 -1.38
C VAL A 62 6.32 -11.02 -2.04
N PHE A 63 5.54 -10.50 -2.98
CA PHE A 63 5.91 -9.33 -3.79
C PHE A 63 5.60 -8.00 -3.12
N CYS A 64 4.78 -7.98 -2.07
CA CYS A 64 4.32 -6.76 -1.40
C CYS A 64 4.33 -6.90 0.12
N TYR A 65 4.44 -5.79 0.84
CA TYR A 65 4.34 -5.74 2.30
C TYR A 65 3.56 -4.52 2.76
N CYS A 66 2.79 -4.69 3.83
CA CYS A 66 2.10 -3.61 4.50
C CYS A 66 2.12 -3.84 6.01
N THR A 67 2.32 -2.77 6.79
CA THR A 67 2.35 -2.82 8.25
C THR A 67 0.97 -2.99 8.90
N CYS A 68 -0.12 -3.09 8.11
CA CYS A 68 -1.46 -3.19 8.67
C CYS A 68 -1.74 -4.61 9.26
N PRO A 69 -2.50 -4.71 10.36
CA PRO A 69 -2.84 -6.00 10.97
C PRO A 69 -3.54 -6.96 10.01
N ALA A 70 -4.38 -6.42 9.12
CA ALA A 70 -5.07 -7.19 8.10
C ALA A 70 -4.09 -7.88 7.13
N PHE A 71 -2.95 -7.26 6.80
CA PHE A 71 -1.94 -7.89 5.96
C PHE A 71 -1.28 -9.06 6.68
N ALA A 72 -0.86 -8.85 7.94
CA ALA A 72 -0.25 -9.91 8.75
C ALA A 72 -1.17 -11.13 8.87
N PHE A 73 -2.45 -10.92 9.17
CA PHE A 73 -3.39 -12.04 9.33
C PHE A 73 -3.89 -12.61 7.99
N ALA A 74 -4.41 -11.77 7.10
CA ALA A 74 -5.10 -12.23 5.88
C ALA A 74 -4.14 -12.75 4.81
N VAL A 75 -2.95 -12.15 4.68
CA VAL A 75 -1.98 -12.48 3.64
C VAL A 75 -0.92 -13.43 4.16
N LEU A 76 -0.27 -13.12 5.30
CA LEU A 76 0.86 -13.93 5.78
C LEU A 76 0.44 -15.19 6.55
N VAL A 77 -0.53 -15.09 7.47
CA VAL A 77 -0.92 -16.20 8.34
C VAL A 77 -1.96 -17.11 7.68
N SER A 78 -3.09 -16.54 7.25
CA SER A 78 -4.21 -17.32 6.72
C SER A 78 -4.12 -17.60 5.22
N ASN A 79 -3.25 -16.87 4.49
CA ASN A 79 -3.11 -16.95 3.03
C ASN A 79 -4.46 -16.89 2.29
N SER A 80 -5.43 -16.16 2.86
CA SER A 80 -6.81 -16.06 2.38
C SER A 80 -6.96 -14.97 1.31
N HIS A 81 -6.06 -13.99 1.31
CA HIS A 81 -6.07 -12.86 0.38
C HIS A 81 -4.68 -12.69 -0.23
N LEU A 82 -4.62 -12.31 -1.50
CA LEU A 82 -3.36 -12.02 -2.18
C LEU A 82 -2.69 -10.74 -1.64
N MET A 83 -3.50 -9.76 -1.24
CA MET A 83 -3.03 -8.46 -0.74
C MET A 83 -4.08 -7.81 0.16
N CYS A 84 -3.65 -6.87 1.00
CA CYS A 84 -4.58 -6.06 1.79
C CYS A 84 -5.10 -4.86 0.99
N LYS A 85 -6.17 -4.22 1.48
CA LYS A 85 -6.74 -3.02 0.85
C LYS A 85 -5.74 -1.88 0.65
N HIS A 86 -4.74 -1.74 1.52
CA HIS A 86 -3.76 -0.65 1.42
C HIS A 86 -2.74 -0.90 0.30
N VAL A 87 -2.29 -2.14 0.12
CA VAL A 87 -1.43 -2.52 -1.01
C VAL A 87 -2.19 -2.31 -2.32
N LEU A 88 -3.44 -2.78 -2.38
CA LEU A 88 -4.28 -2.59 -3.56
C LEU A 88 -4.49 -1.09 -3.86
N ALA A 89 -4.79 -0.29 -2.84
CA ALA A 89 -4.96 1.16 -3.00
C ALA A 89 -3.69 1.83 -3.54
N VAL A 90 -2.49 1.42 -3.09
CA VAL A 90 -1.23 1.93 -3.62
C VAL A 90 -1.04 1.55 -5.09
N CYS A 91 -1.25 0.27 -5.44
CA CYS A 91 -1.14 -0.18 -6.83
C CYS A 91 -2.11 0.58 -7.75
N LEU A 92 -3.35 0.78 -7.30
CA LEU A 92 -4.35 1.53 -8.06
C LEU A 92 -3.97 3.01 -8.16
N ALA A 93 -3.54 3.64 -7.06
CA ALA A 93 -3.13 5.04 -7.06
C ALA A 93 -1.93 5.29 -7.98
N GLU A 94 -0.96 4.37 -8.04
CA GLU A 94 0.17 4.45 -8.98
C GLU A 94 -0.31 4.40 -10.43
N GLN A 95 -1.16 3.42 -10.78
CA GLN A 95 -1.68 3.27 -12.14
C GLN A 95 -2.58 4.45 -12.56
N LEU A 96 -3.30 5.03 -11.61
CA LEU A 96 -4.18 6.18 -11.84
C LEU A 96 -3.46 7.54 -11.69
N SER A 97 -2.15 7.54 -11.38
CA SER A 97 -1.38 8.76 -11.09
C SER A 97 -2.01 9.65 -10.00
N LYS A 98 -2.67 9.04 -9.01
CA LYS A 98 -3.32 9.69 -7.85
C LYS A 98 -2.46 9.65 -6.58
N CYS A 99 -1.16 9.36 -6.70
CA CYS A 99 -0.25 9.39 -5.56
C CYS A 99 0.19 10.83 -5.24
N ILE A 100 0.09 11.23 -3.98
CA ILE A 100 0.68 12.50 -3.52
C ILE A 100 2.17 12.28 -3.31
N GLU A 101 3.00 12.80 -4.22
CA GLU A 101 4.45 12.65 -4.13
C GLU A 101 5.08 13.65 -3.16
N ARG A 102 6.01 13.15 -2.34
CA ARG A 102 6.84 13.95 -1.43
C ARG A 102 8.28 13.47 -1.50
N THR A 103 9.19 14.39 -1.78
CA THR A 103 10.63 14.17 -1.59
C THR A 103 10.97 14.33 -0.12
N VAL A 104 11.67 13.34 0.42
CA VAL A 104 12.13 13.31 1.81
C VAL A 104 13.65 13.18 1.84
N THR A 105 14.28 13.83 2.82
CA THR A 105 15.71 13.63 3.07
C THR A 105 15.94 12.25 3.69
N ASP A 106 17.19 11.81 3.69
CA ASP A 106 17.52 10.48 4.17
C ASP A 106 17.36 10.37 5.69
N GLU A 107 17.56 11.48 6.41
CA GLU A 107 17.28 11.59 7.84
C GLU A 107 15.78 11.46 8.15
N GLU A 108 14.92 12.14 7.37
CA GLU A 108 13.47 12.03 7.49
C GLU A 108 12.98 10.62 7.13
N PHE A 109 13.59 9.99 6.13
CA PHE A 109 13.30 8.61 5.75
C PHE A 109 13.61 7.63 6.89
N VAL A 110 14.80 7.75 7.50
CA VAL A 110 15.18 6.90 8.64
C VAL A 110 14.22 7.13 9.80
N ALA A 111 13.96 8.38 10.20
CA ALA A 111 13.04 8.68 11.30
C ALA A 111 11.64 8.08 11.10
N ARG A 112 11.11 8.12 9.87
CA ARG A 112 9.77 7.62 9.55
C ARG A 112 9.71 6.10 9.40
N THR A 113 10.82 5.47 9.05
CA THR A 113 10.89 4.00 8.96
C THR A 113 11.21 3.35 10.31
N THR A 114 12.00 4.00 11.16
CA THR A 114 12.35 3.50 12.50
C THR A 114 11.31 3.82 13.57
N ALA A 115 10.44 4.82 13.39
CA ALA A 115 9.35 5.11 14.32
C ALA A 115 8.35 3.95 14.50
N TYR A 116 8.41 2.93 13.64
CA TYR A 116 7.52 1.76 13.66
C TYR A 116 8.27 0.44 13.93
N LEU A 117 9.57 0.49 14.23
CA LEU A 117 10.39 -0.63 14.72
C LEU A 117 10.57 -0.52 16.23
#